data_AF-A0A969S2D4-F1
#
_entry.id   AF-A0A969S2D4-F1
#
_cell.length_a   1.000
_cell.length_b   1.000
_cell.length_c   1.000
_cell.angle_alpha   90.00
_cell.angle_beta   90.00
_cell.angle_gamma   90.00
#
_symmetry.space_group_name_H-M   'P 1'
#
loop_
_entity.id
_entity.type
_entity.pdbx_description
1 polymer ?
#
loop_
_entity_poly.entity_id
_entity_poly.type
_entity_poly.pdbx_seq_one_letter_code
_entity_poly.pdbx_strand_id
1 'polypeptide(L)'
;YLDKVAKAIHPHNGRHQKSWMDEHCHLLKHEVGAAERLLAEMETLVPKRVSQSVQKGLQDAITYFRNHHHQMRYAEAIAAHLPIGSGVTEAGCKVIVKARLCGSGMKWKEQGAGIVLSLRTLSYTQGRWQQFWSKINRYGFSFAE
;
A
#
# COMPACT_ATOMS: atom_id res chain seq x y z
N TYR A 1 10.56 -2.37 -8.40
CA TYR A 1 10.37 -2.22 -9.87
C TYR A 1 11.15 -1.04 -10.41
N LEU A 2 11.00 0.19 -9.89
CA LEU A 2 11.87 1.31 -10.28
C LEU A 2 13.37 1.00 -10.12
N ASP A 3 13.75 0.21 -9.12
CA ASP A 3 15.12 -0.26 -8.94
C ASP A 3 15.65 -1.07 -10.14
N LYS A 4 14.79 -1.90 -10.75
CA LYS A 4 15.13 -2.74 -11.90
C LYS A 4 15.36 -1.87 -13.14
N VAL A 5 14.54 -0.84 -13.31
CA VAL A 5 14.65 0.14 -14.40
C VAL A 5 15.89 1.00 -14.23
N ALA A 6 16.14 1.51 -13.02
CA ALA A 6 17.34 2.29 -12.70
C ALA A 6 18.63 1.52 -13.02
N LYS A 7 18.68 0.22 -12.68
CA LYS A 7 19.82 -0.66 -13.02
C LYS A 7 20.01 -0.86 -14.52
N ALA A 8 18.92 -0.82 -15.30
CA ALA A 8 18.98 -0.93 -16.76
C ALA A 8 19.47 0.37 -17.41
N ILE A 9 19.07 1.54 -16.88
CA ILE A 9 19.45 2.86 -17.39
C ILE A 9 20.88 3.26 -16.97
N HIS A 10 21.24 2.99 -15.72
CA HIS A 10 22.54 3.34 -15.15
C HIS A 10 23.29 2.10 -14.63
N PRO A 11 23.84 1.25 -15.52
CA PRO A 11 24.65 0.10 -15.11
C PRO A 11 25.85 0.54 -14.26
N HIS A 12 26.11 -0.16 -13.16
CA HIS A 12 27.29 0.03 -12.29
C HIS A 12 27.42 1.38 -11.57
N ASN A 13 26.42 2.27 -11.61
CA ASN A 13 26.46 3.55 -10.88
C ASN A 13 25.30 3.65 -9.86
N GLY A 14 25.55 3.18 -8.63
CA GLY A 14 24.55 3.17 -7.57
C GLY A 14 24.04 4.56 -7.15
N ARG A 15 24.86 5.60 -7.27
CA ARG A 15 24.44 6.98 -6.93
C ARG A 15 23.42 7.50 -7.93
N HIS A 16 23.67 7.32 -9.24
CA HIS A 16 22.73 7.72 -10.28
C HIS A 16 21.46 6.87 -10.25
N GLN A 17 21.57 5.56 -9.96
CA GLN A 17 20.40 4.70 -9.77
C GLN A 17 19.47 5.25 -8.68
N LYS A 18 20.02 5.62 -7.52
CA LYS A 18 19.24 6.17 -6.41
C LYS A 18 18.63 7.52 -6.76
N SER A 19 19.42 8.44 -7.33
CA SER A 19 18.94 9.77 -7.72
C SER A 19 17.78 9.67 -8.72
N TRP A 20 17.92 8.83 -9.73
CA TRP A 20 16.88 8.57 -10.72
C TRP A 20 15.62 8.00 -10.08
N MET A 21 15.75 7.04 -9.15
CA MET A 21 14.61 6.47 -8.43
C MET A 21 13.88 7.50 -7.57
N ASP A 22 14.60 8.35 -6.86
CA ASP A 22 14.03 9.38 -5.98
C ASP A 22 13.26 10.41 -6.82
N GLU A 23 13.83 10.85 -7.94
CA GLU A 23 13.18 11.73 -8.92
C GLU A 23 11.91 11.11 -9.49
N HIS A 24 11.97 9.87 -9.99
CA HIS A 24 10.80 9.23 -10.60
C HIS A 24 9.72 8.87 -9.57
N CYS A 25 10.11 8.57 -8.32
CA CYS A 25 9.15 8.47 -7.22
C CYS A 25 8.42 9.80 -6.98
N HIS A 26 9.14 10.92 -7.05
CA HIS A 26 8.56 12.25 -6.90
C HIS A 26 7.61 12.55 -8.06
N LEU A 27 8.02 12.35 -9.31
CA LEU A 27 7.18 12.55 -10.49
C LEU A 27 5.88 11.72 -10.42
N LEU A 28 5.98 10.44 -10.09
CA LEU A 28 4.81 9.56 -9.94
C LEU A 28 3.79 10.12 -8.93
N LYS A 29 4.27 10.73 -7.84
CA LYS A 29 3.41 11.27 -6.77
C LYS A 29 2.85 12.66 -7.09
N HIS A 30 3.52 13.46 -7.90
CA HIS A 30 3.21 14.88 -8.03
C HIS A 30 2.74 15.29 -9.43
N GLU A 31 2.92 14.45 -10.45
CA GLU A 31 2.53 14.75 -11.81
C GLU A 31 1.49 13.76 -12.37
N VAL A 32 0.43 14.32 -12.97
CA VAL A 32 -0.58 13.53 -13.68
C VAL A 32 0.03 12.94 -14.96
N GLY A 33 -0.24 11.66 -15.21
CA GLY A 33 0.28 10.94 -16.37
C GLY A 33 1.76 10.53 -16.27
N ALA A 34 2.43 10.74 -15.13
CA ALA A 34 3.82 10.33 -14.96
C ALA A 34 4.05 8.83 -15.16
N ALA A 35 3.11 7.98 -14.72
CA ALA A 35 3.20 6.53 -14.92
C ALA A 35 3.15 6.13 -16.40
N GLU A 36 2.32 6.81 -17.20
CA GLU A 36 2.22 6.59 -18.64
C GLU A 36 3.47 7.06 -19.38
N ARG A 37 3.96 8.27 -19.08
CA ARG A 37 5.21 8.80 -19.65
C ARG A 37 6.38 7.87 -19.35
N LEU A 38 6.50 7.45 -18.09
CA LEU A 38 7.57 6.55 -17.68
C LEU A 38 7.45 5.17 -18.34
N LEU A 39 6.23 4.64 -18.51
CA LEU A 39 6.04 3.38 -19.25
C LEU A 39 6.49 3.53 -20.71
N ALA A 40 6.11 4.62 -21.39
CA ALA A 40 6.53 4.89 -22.75
C ALA A 40 8.06 5.01 -22.86
N GLU A 41 8.70 5.71 -21.92
CA GLU A 41 10.16 5.76 -21.83
C GLU A 41 10.76 4.36 -21.66
N MET A 42 10.25 3.55 -20.73
CA MET A 42 10.73 2.18 -20.52
C MET A 42 10.61 1.30 -21.77
N GLU A 43 9.53 1.45 -22.54
CA GLU A 43 9.30 0.68 -23.78
C GLU A 43 10.26 1.07 -24.90
N THR A 44 10.72 2.33 -24.93
CA THR A 44 11.74 2.80 -25.89
C THR A 44 13.17 2.48 -25.48
N LEU A 45 13.41 2.10 -24.23
CA LEU A 45 14.73 1.72 -23.75
C LEU A 45 15.20 0.42 -24.42
N VAL A 46 16.27 0.52 -25.20
CA VAL A 46 17.04 -0.62 -25.69
C VAL A 46 18.31 -0.74 -24.83
N PRO A 47 18.30 -1.53 -23.75
CA PRO A 47 19.44 -1.57 -22.85
C PRO A 47 20.63 -2.24 -23.55
N LYS A 48 21.65 -1.45 -23.90
CA LYS A 48 22.89 -1.93 -24.52
C LYS A 48 23.88 -2.32 -23.44
N ARG A 49 24.51 -3.50 -23.55
CA ARG A 49 25.55 -4.01 -22.63
C ARG A 49 25.07 -4.26 -21.19
N VAL A 50 23.85 -4.77 -21.01
CA VAL A 50 23.35 -5.23 -19.70
C VAL A 50 23.26 -6.76 -19.64
N SER A 51 23.29 -7.34 -18.44
CA SER A 51 23.09 -8.78 -18.27
C SER A 51 21.64 -9.19 -18.57
N GLN A 52 21.44 -10.47 -18.92
CA GLN A 52 20.10 -11.04 -19.14
C GLN A 52 19.16 -10.84 -17.93
N SER A 53 19.70 -10.89 -16.70
CA SER A 53 18.94 -10.65 -15.48
C SER A 53 18.41 -9.21 -15.40
N VAL A 54 19.23 -8.22 -15.77
CA VAL A 54 18.81 -6.80 -15.80
C VAL A 54 17.77 -6.58 -16.90
N GLN A 55 17.95 -7.19 -18.07
CA GLN A 55 16.99 -7.10 -19.16
C GLN A 55 15.63 -7.70 -18.77
N LYS A 56 15.63 -8.88 -18.13
CA LYS A 56 14.41 -9.48 -17.57
C LYS A 56 13.76 -8.57 -16.53
N GLY A 57 14.57 -7.96 -15.66
CA GLY A 57 14.08 -7.03 -14.64
C GLY A 57 13.37 -5.81 -15.23
N LEU A 58 13.88 -5.27 -16.34
CA LEU A 58 13.21 -4.19 -17.09
C LEU A 58 11.88 -4.66 -17.68
N GLN A 59 11.85 -5.84 -18.31
CA GLN A 59 10.62 -6.41 -18.87
C GLN A 59 9.55 -6.69 -17.81
N ASP A 60 9.96 -7.18 -16.63
CA ASP A 60 9.05 -7.34 -15.49
C ASP A 60 8.44 -5.99 -15.06
N ALA A 61 9.25 -4.91 -15.07
CA ALA A 61 8.79 -3.57 -14.71
C ALA A 61 7.79 -3.02 -15.73
N ILE A 62 8.08 -3.15 -17.02
CA ILE A 62 7.16 -2.78 -18.11
C ILE A 62 5.84 -3.52 -17.97
N THR A 63 5.90 -4.84 -17.78
CA THR A 63 4.70 -5.68 -17.61
C THR A 63 3.89 -5.25 -16.39
N TYR A 64 4.56 -4.97 -15.27
CA TYR A 64 3.91 -4.52 -14.05
C TYR A 64 3.20 -3.17 -14.24
N PHE A 65 3.90 -2.18 -14.82
CA PHE A 65 3.34 -0.86 -15.10
C PHE A 65 2.15 -0.94 -16.05
N ARG A 66 2.24 -1.73 -17.12
CA ARG A 66 1.14 -1.94 -18.05
C ARG A 66 -0.09 -2.54 -17.38
N ASN A 67 0.09 -3.62 -16.61
CA ASN A 67 -1.03 -4.32 -15.95
C ASN A 67 -1.69 -3.50 -14.84
N HIS A 68 -0.90 -2.70 -14.11
CA HIS A 68 -1.37 -1.96 -12.94
C HIS A 68 -1.52 -0.46 -13.20
N HIS A 69 -1.45 0.01 -14.45
CA HIS A 69 -1.51 1.42 -14.81
C HIS A 69 -2.70 2.14 -14.18
N HIS A 70 -3.87 1.49 -14.20
CA HIS A 70 -5.11 2.00 -13.62
C HIS A 70 -5.02 2.28 -12.09
N GLN A 71 -4.09 1.66 -11.39
CA GLN A 71 -3.84 1.83 -9.96
C GLN A 71 -2.76 2.89 -9.66
N MET A 72 -2.04 3.37 -10.68
CA MET A 72 -0.90 4.30 -10.54
C MET A 72 -1.29 5.77 -10.65
N ARG A 73 -2.54 6.12 -10.33
CA ARG A 73 -3.06 7.50 -10.31
C ARG A 73 -2.68 8.22 -9.01
N TYR A 74 -1.39 8.20 -8.65
CA TYR A 74 -0.94 8.66 -7.33
C TYR A 74 -1.11 10.17 -7.15
N ALA A 75 -0.77 10.98 -8.16
CA ALA A 75 -0.95 12.43 -8.08
C ALA A 75 -2.40 12.83 -7.80
N GLU A 76 -3.35 12.19 -8.48
CA GLU A 76 -4.77 12.42 -8.28
C GLU A 76 -5.24 11.94 -6.90
N ALA A 77 -4.77 10.77 -6.46
CA ALA A 77 -5.06 10.26 -5.13
C ALA A 77 -4.55 11.19 -4.01
N ILE A 78 -3.34 11.73 -4.14
CA ILE A 78 -2.79 12.70 -3.18
C ILE A 78 -3.60 13.99 -3.19
N ALA A 79 -3.96 14.51 -4.37
CA ALA A 79 -4.79 15.70 -4.50
C ALA A 79 -6.18 15.53 -3.86
N ALA A 80 -6.72 14.31 -3.91
CA ALA A 80 -7.97 13.94 -3.24
C ALA A 80 -7.80 13.56 -1.75
N HIS A 81 -6.61 13.75 -1.17
CA HIS A 81 -6.26 13.33 0.20
C HIS A 81 -6.51 11.83 0.48
N LEU A 82 -6.43 10.99 -0.54
CA LEU A 82 -6.57 9.55 -0.43
C LEU A 82 -5.23 8.89 -0.05
N PRO A 83 -5.27 7.82 0.75
CA PRO A 83 -4.06 7.07 1.09
C PRO A 83 -3.53 6.32 -0.14
N ILE A 84 -2.26 6.57 -0.49
CA ILE A 84 -1.56 5.89 -1.59
C ILE A 84 -0.77 4.65 -1.15
N GLY A 85 -0.83 4.29 0.13
CA GLY A 85 -0.08 3.18 0.70
C GLY A 85 -0.88 2.41 1.74
N SER A 86 -0.51 1.15 1.94
CA SER A 86 -1.14 0.23 2.90
C SER A 86 -0.77 0.50 4.36
N GLY A 87 0.14 1.44 4.64
CA GLY A 87 0.73 1.63 5.97
C GLY A 87 -0.29 1.87 7.09
N VAL A 88 -1.32 2.68 6.85
CA VAL A 88 -2.40 2.91 7.83
C VAL A 88 -3.19 1.63 8.09
N THR A 89 -3.53 0.90 7.03
CA THR A 89 -4.23 -0.39 7.12
C THR A 89 -3.39 -1.44 7.84
N GLU A 90 -2.10 -1.55 7.53
CA GLU A 90 -1.17 -2.47 8.18
C GLU A 90 -0.96 -2.14 9.65
N ALA A 91 -0.84 -0.85 9.99
CA ALA A 91 -0.78 -0.41 11.38
C ALA A 91 -2.05 -0.78 12.13
N GLY A 92 -3.22 -0.57 11.52
CA GLY A 92 -4.52 -1.02 12.03
C GLY A 92 -4.55 -2.53 12.28
N CYS A 93 -4.17 -3.34 11.29
CA CYS A 93 -4.09 -4.80 11.43
C CYS A 93 -3.11 -5.23 12.52
N LYS A 94 -1.97 -4.54 12.66
CA LYS A 94 -0.97 -4.83 13.70
C LYS A 94 -1.54 -4.59 15.09
N VAL A 95 -2.21 -3.44 15.29
CA VAL A 95 -2.71 -3.01 16.60
C VAL A 95 -4.01 -3.72 16.98
N ILE A 96 -4.97 -3.82 16.07
CA ILE A 96 -6.30 -4.37 16.34
C ILE A 96 -6.23 -5.89 16.37
N VAL A 97 -5.61 -6.51 15.35
CA VAL A 97 -5.63 -7.96 15.14
C VAL A 97 -4.41 -8.62 15.78
N LYS A 98 -3.21 -8.37 15.25
CA LYS A 98 -2.01 -9.15 15.61
C LYS A 98 -1.68 -9.07 17.09
N ALA A 99 -1.74 -7.87 17.68
CA ALA A 99 -1.40 -7.64 19.08
C ALA A 99 -2.26 -8.45 20.07
N ARG A 100 -3.43 -8.95 19.65
CA ARG A 100 -4.33 -9.71 20.53
C ARG A 100 -4.70 -11.10 20.04
N LEU A 101 -4.81 -11.33 18.74
CA LEU A 101 -5.22 -12.64 18.22
C LEU A 101 -4.05 -13.54 17.88
N CYS A 102 -2.85 -12.98 17.67
CA CYS A 102 -1.67 -13.72 17.21
C CYS A 102 -0.58 -13.84 18.28
N GLY A 103 -0.93 -13.75 19.57
CA GLY A 103 0.02 -13.98 20.66
C GLY A 103 0.27 -15.48 20.90
N SER A 104 1.37 -15.79 21.59
CA SER A 104 1.73 -17.19 21.90
C SER A 104 0.65 -17.91 22.71
N GLY A 105 0.36 -19.15 22.35
CA GLY A 105 -0.64 -20.00 23.03
C GLY A 105 -2.10 -19.60 22.80
N MET A 106 -2.38 -18.56 22.00
CA MET A 106 -3.73 -18.08 21.78
C MET A 106 -4.48 -18.98 20.79
N LYS A 107 -5.65 -19.47 21.22
CA LYS A 107 -6.59 -20.20 20.37
C LYS A 107 -7.95 -19.52 20.48
N TRP A 108 -8.56 -19.26 19.34
CA TRP A 108 -9.83 -18.54 19.27
C TRP A 108 -10.84 -19.38 18.51
N LYS A 109 -12.08 -19.41 19.01
CA LYS A 109 -13.23 -19.72 18.17
C LYS A 109 -13.61 -18.45 17.39
N GLU A 110 -14.12 -18.60 16.18
CA GLU A 110 -14.45 -17.49 15.28
C GLU A 110 -15.35 -16.45 15.96
N GLN A 111 -16.42 -16.90 16.63
CA GLN A 111 -17.32 -16.03 17.39
C GLN A 111 -16.59 -15.19 18.45
N GLY A 112 -15.71 -15.82 19.24
CA GLY A 112 -14.95 -15.14 20.27
C GLY A 112 -13.93 -14.13 19.72
N ALA A 113 -13.25 -14.49 18.62
CA ALA A 113 -12.37 -13.56 17.91
C ALA A 113 -13.15 -12.35 17.37
N GLY A 114 -14.31 -12.56 16.77
CA GLY A 114 -15.16 -11.51 16.23
C GLY A 114 -15.62 -10.51 17.30
N ILE A 115 -16.04 -11.00 18.47
CA ILE A 115 -16.44 -10.15 19.60
C ILE A 115 -15.25 -9.31 20.08
N VAL A 116 -14.09 -9.93 20.31
CA VAL A 116 -12.89 -9.22 20.78
C VAL A 116 -12.42 -8.18 19.77
N LEU A 117 -12.40 -8.51 18.48
CA LEU A 117 -12.06 -7.56 17.42
C LEU A 117 -13.03 -6.38 17.42
N SER A 118 -14.33 -6.63 17.50
CA SER A 118 -15.36 -5.58 17.55
C SER A 118 -15.12 -4.63 18.71
N LEU A 119 -14.90 -5.15 19.92
CA LEU A 119 -14.60 -4.33 21.10
C LEU A 119 -13.30 -3.52 20.92
N ARG A 120 -12.26 -4.13 20.36
CA ARG A 120 -11.00 -3.43 20.07
C ARG A 120 -11.19 -2.32 19.05
N THR A 121 -11.95 -2.55 17.98
CA THR A 121 -12.23 -1.49 17.00
C THR A 121 -12.97 -0.31 17.62
N LEU A 122 -13.94 -0.56 18.51
CA LEU A 122 -14.65 0.49 19.25
C LEU A 122 -13.73 1.27 20.19
N SER A 123 -12.82 0.57 20.89
CA SER A 123 -11.91 1.16 21.86
C SER A 123 -10.78 1.98 21.21
N TYR A 124 -10.20 1.50 20.10
CA TYR A 124 -9.07 2.18 19.43
C TYR A 124 -9.50 3.28 18.47
N THR A 125 -10.76 3.30 18.05
CA THR A 125 -11.28 4.37 17.17
C THR A 125 -11.87 5.49 18.02
N GLN A 126 -11.26 6.67 17.95
CA GLN A 126 -11.70 7.84 18.71
C GLN A 126 -13.20 8.10 18.51
N GLY A 127 -13.93 8.28 19.63
CA GLY A 127 -15.37 8.58 19.65
C GLY A 127 -16.30 7.39 19.41
N ARG A 128 -15.82 6.24 18.91
CA ARG A 128 -16.68 5.07 18.64
C ARG A 128 -17.18 4.40 19.91
N TRP A 129 -16.35 4.33 20.95
CA TRP A 129 -16.75 3.80 22.25
C TRP A 129 -17.90 4.61 22.85
N GLN A 130 -17.78 5.94 22.85
CA GLN A 130 -18.82 6.84 23.36
C GLN A 130 -20.08 6.78 22.50
N GLN A 131 -19.95 6.74 21.18
CA GLN A 131 -21.07 6.57 20.25
C GLN A 131 -21.85 5.28 20.54
N PHE A 132 -21.14 4.17 20.73
CA PHE A 132 -21.73 2.87 21.06
C PHE A 132 -22.56 2.93 22.34
N TRP A 133 -21.98 3.43 23.44
CA TRP A 133 -22.69 3.55 24.72
C TRP A 133 -23.83 4.56 24.68
N SER A 134 -23.66 5.68 23.96
CA SER A 134 -24.74 6.66 23.80
C SER A 134 -25.96 6.06 23.11
N LYS A 135 -25.74 5.19 22.11
CA LYS A 135 -26.82 4.45 21.45
C LYS A 135 -27.51 3.48 22.41
N ILE A 136 -26.74 2.69 23.16
CA ILE A 136 -27.29 1.73 24.14
C ILE A 136 -28.07 2.46 25.23
N ASN A 137 -27.53 3.54 25.80
CA ASN A 137 -28.19 4.29 26.85
C ASN A 137 -29.52 4.92 26.39
N ARG A 138 -29.61 5.30 25.11
CA ARG A 138 -30.81 5.94 24.55
C ARG A 138 -31.92 4.96 24.17
N TYR A 139 -31.56 3.81 23.60
CA TYR A 139 -32.53 2.88 23.01
C TYR A 139 -32.65 1.55 23.77
N GLY A 140 -31.82 1.33 24.79
CA GLY A 140 -31.67 0.04 25.43
C GLY A 140 -30.97 -0.99 24.54
N PHE A 141 -30.84 -2.20 25.06
CA PHE A 141 -30.40 -3.37 24.30
C PHE A 141 -31.63 -4.23 24.03
N SER A 142 -32.00 -4.41 22.75
CA SER A 142 -33.06 -5.34 22.38
C SER A 142 -32.43 -6.71 22.16
N PHE A 143 -32.86 -7.71 22.92
CA PHE A 143 -32.63 -9.10 22.54
C PHE A 143 -33.52 -9.38 21.32
N ALA A 144 -32.92 -9.74 20.19
CA ALA A 144 -33.65 -10.48 19.18
C ALA A 144 -33.54 -11.94 19.62
N GLU A 145 -34.67 -12.52 20.04
CA GLU A 145 -34.82 -13.97 20.24
C GLU A 145 -34.66 -14.71 18.90
#